data_AF-W4RKW8-F1
#
_entry.id   AF-W4RKW8-F1
#
_cell.length_a   1.000
_cell.length_b   1.000
_cell.length_c   1.000
_cell.angle_alpha   90.00
_cell.angle_beta   90.00
_cell.angle_gamma   90.00
#
_symmetry.space_group_name_H-M   'P 1'
#
loop_
_entity.id
_entity.type
_entity.pdbx_description
1 polymer ?
#
loop_
_entity_poly.entity_id
_entity_poly.type
_entity_poly.pdbx_seq_one_letter_code
_entity_poly.pdbx_strand_id
1 'polypeptide(L)'
;MKHKKIISGVVAASLLASSPWTPALAESLKWNYVNAYEEKNGSLFNSENYDFMKFSEIGDKLAQIEKQSNRVKVEVKGQSSTGQPLYVVTIAAPDTQASSARFRL
;
A
#
# COMPACT_ATOMS: atom_id res chain seq x y z
N MET A 1 -46.61 -28.89 -58.85
CA MET A 1 -45.82 -27.72 -58.39
C MET A 1 -45.51 -27.92 -56.91
N LYS A 2 -44.26 -28.24 -56.53
CA LYS A 2 -43.84 -28.51 -55.14
C LYS A 2 -42.58 -27.69 -54.85
N HIS A 3 -42.72 -26.50 -54.27
CA HIS A 3 -41.57 -25.71 -53.82
C HIS A 3 -41.96 -24.93 -52.57
N LYS A 4 -40.97 -24.66 -51.69
CA LYS A 4 -40.98 -23.79 -50.49
C LYS A 4 -41.12 -24.50 -49.13
N LYS A 5 -40.13 -25.30 -48.73
CA LYS A 5 -39.87 -25.63 -47.30
C LYS A 5 -38.38 -25.83 -46.95
N ILE A 6 -37.45 -25.04 -47.52
CA ILE A 6 -35.99 -25.28 -47.29
C ILE A 6 -35.17 -24.01 -47.01
N ILE A 7 -35.77 -22.90 -46.55
CA ILE A 7 -34.98 -21.65 -46.37
C ILE A 7 -34.71 -21.31 -44.89
N SER A 8 -35.41 -21.92 -43.92
CA SER A 8 -35.29 -21.49 -42.52
C SER A 8 -34.13 -22.13 -41.73
N GLY A 9 -33.43 -23.13 -42.26
CA GLY A 9 -32.44 -23.90 -41.50
C GLY A 9 -31.01 -23.33 -41.49
N VAL A 10 -30.63 -22.56 -42.50
CA VAL A 10 -29.22 -22.18 -42.72
C VAL A 10 -28.80 -20.95 -41.88
N VAL A 11 -29.74 -20.09 -41.51
CA VAL A 11 -29.44 -18.81 -40.79
C VAL A 11 -29.05 -19.03 -39.32
N ALA A 12 -29.52 -20.10 -38.68
CA ALA A 12 -29.15 -20.40 -37.29
C ALA A 12 -27.71 -20.94 -37.15
N ALA A 13 -27.19 -21.59 -38.19
CA ALA A 13 -25.85 -22.18 -38.17
C ALA A 13 -24.72 -21.13 -38.30
N SER A 14 -24.97 -20.00 -38.97
CA SER A 14 -23.97 -18.94 -39.15
C SER A 14 -23.76 -18.07 -37.90
N LEU A 15 -24.74 -17.96 -37.01
CA LEU A 15 -24.64 -17.15 -35.79
C LEU A 15 -23.78 -17.80 -34.69
N LEU A 16 -23.61 -19.12 -34.72
CA LEU A 16 -22.75 -19.84 -33.77
C LEU A 16 -21.28 -19.89 -34.20
N ALA A 17 -21.00 -19.69 -35.49
CA ALA A 17 -19.65 -19.72 -36.05
C ALA A 17 -18.89 -18.38 -35.93
N SER A 18 -19.59 -17.27 -35.67
CA SER A 18 -19.00 -15.93 -35.55
C SER A 18 -18.80 -15.46 -34.12
N SER A 19 -19.18 -16.27 -33.12
CA SER A 19 -18.81 -15.98 -31.74
C SER A 19 -17.32 -16.26 -31.59
N PRO A 20 -16.49 -15.27 -31.25
CA PRO A 20 -15.11 -15.56 -30.89
C PRO A 20 -15.16 -16.38 -29.60
N TRP A 21 -15.00 -17.71 -29.72
CA TRP A 21 -14.75 -18.62 -28.60
C TRP A 21 -13.31 -18.42 -28.08
N THR A 22 -12.90 -17.18 -27.96
CA THR A 22 -11.84 -16.79 -27.05
C THR A 22 -12.56 -16.39 -25.77
N PRO A 23 -12.53 -17.19 -24.69
CA PRO A 23 -12.39 -16.58 -23.39
C PRO A 23 -11.14 -15.71 -23.51
N ALA A 24 -11.34 -14.44 -23.87
CA ALA A 24 -10.29 -13.47 -23.96
C ALA A 24 -9.66 -13.45 -22.58
N LEU A 25 -8.51 -14.13 -22.48
CA LEU A 25 -7.45 -14.00 -21.49
C LEU A 25 -7.89 -13.14 -20.30
N ALA A 26 -8.83 -13.67 -19.51
CA ALA A 26 -9.14 -13.09 -18.23
C ALA A 26 -7.97 -13.52 -17.36
N GLU A 27 -6.89 -12.73 -17.44
CA GLU A 27 -5.73 -12.89 -16.57
C GLU A 27 -6.30 -12.96 -15.16
N SER A 28 -6.20 -14.15 -14.55
CA SER A 28 -6.85 -14.41 -13.27
C SER A 28 -6.40 -13.33 -12.30
N LEU A 29 -7.35 -12.61 -11.71
CA LEU A 29 -7.06 -11.57 -10.71
C LEU A 29 -6.08 -12.17 -9.69
N LYS A 30 -4.83 -11.71 -9.75
CA LYS A 30 -3.77 -12.22 -8.91
C LYS A 30 -3.95 -11.62 -7.53
N TRP A 31 -4.81 -12.24 -6.72
CA TRP A 31 -5.05 -11.82 -5.35
C TRP A 31 -3.76 -11.93 -4.55
N ASN A 32 -3.23 -10.78 -4.16
CA ASN A 32 -2.05 -10.72 -3.30
C ASN A 32 -2.53 -10.65 -1.85
N TYR A 33 -2.27 -11.69 -1.07
CA TYR A 33 -2.68 -11.73 0.34
C TYR A 33 -1.88 -10.70 1.14
N VAL A 34 -2.56 -9.66 1.61
CA VAL A 34 -1.94 -8.61 2.44
C VAL A 34 -2.00 -9.04 3.91
N ASN A 35 -0.91 -9.64 4.39
CA ASN A 35 -0.72 -9.87 5.82
C ASN A 35 -0.44 -8.52 6.52
N ALA A 36 -1.32 -8.11 7.44
CA ALA A 36 -1.21 -6.86 8.19
C ALA A 36 -0.19 -6.92 9.34
N TYR A 37 0.27 -8.10 9.73
CA TYR A 37 1.20 -8.30 10.85
C TYR A 37 2.67 -8.32 10.44
N GLU A 38 2.95 -8.54 9.15
CA GLU A 38 4.31 -8.59 8.62
C GLU A 38 4.70 -7.26 7.98
N GLU A 39 5.79 -6.67 8.47
CA GLU A 39 6.39 -5.51 7.83
C GLU A 39 6.90 -5.88 6.44
N LYS A 40 6.61 -5.02 5.46
CA LYS A 40 7.08 -5.20 4.09
C LYS A 40 8.49 -4.65 3.93
N ASN A 41 9.21 -5.15 2.92
CA ASN A 41 10.58 -4.71 2.62
C ASN A 41 10.61 -3.49 1.68
N GLY A 42 9.45 -2.91 1.34
CA GLY A 42 9.38 -1.80 0.40
C GLY A 42 7.95 -1.28 0.24
N SER A 43 7.84 -0.07 -0.31
CA SER A 43 6.55 0.53 -0.65
C SER A 43 5.99 -0.12 -1.91
N LEU A 44 4.72 -0.50 -1.87
CA LEU A 44 3.97 -0.91 -3.08
C LEU A 44 3.63 0.29 -3.98
N PHE A 45 3.87 1.51 -3.51
CA PHE A 45 3.56 2.76 -4.19
C PHE A 45 4.78 3.65 -4.26
N ASN A 46 5.07 4.20 -5.44
CA ASN A 46 6.02 5.29 -5.62
C ASN A 46 7.43 5.03 -5.04
N SER A 47 7.96 3.82 -5.21
CA SER A 47 9.32 3.45 -4.75
C SER A 47 10.43 4.24 -5.44
N GLU A 48 10.14 4.85 -6.59
CA GLU A 48 11.08 5.70 -7.32
C GLU A 48 11.38 7.03 -6.59
N ASN A 49 10.42 7.53 -5.80
CA ASN A 49 10.53 8.84 -5.16
C ASN A 49 10.52 8.77 -3.62
N TYR A 50 10.38 7.58 -3.03
CA TYR A 50 10.28 7.43 -1.58
C TYR A 50 11.22 6.35 -1.05
N ASP A 51 12.06 6.73 -0.09
CA ASP A 51 12.90 5.80 0.65
C ASP A 51 12.07 5.13 1.75
N PHE A 52 11.74 3.86 1.54
CA PHE A 52 10.90 3.10 2.45
C PHE A 52 11.73 2.59 3.63
N MET A 53 11.32 2.95 4.84
CA MET A 53 11.89 2.46 6.09
C MET A 53 10.87 1.61 6.84
N LYS A 54 11.32 0.47 7.36
CA LYS A 54 10.48 -0.36 8.21
C LYS A 54 10.27 0.29 9.56
N PHE A 55 9.11 0.03 10.18
CA PHE A 55 8.85 0.56 11.51
C PHE A 55 9.84 0.02 12.55
N SER A 56 10.24 -1.25 12.44
CA SER A 56 11.31 -1.84 13.25
C SER A 56 12.64 -1.07 13.23
N GLU A 57 12.93 -0.31 12.18
CA GLU A 57 14.17 0.47 12.03
C GLU A 57 14.03 1.93 12.49
N ILE A 58 12.79 2.43 12.61
CA ILE A 58 12.52 3.85 12.95
C ILE A 58 13.09 4.21 14.33
N GLY A 59 12.95 3.34 15.32
CA GLY A 59 13.41 3.62 16.69
C GLY A 59 14.91 3.89 16.75
N ASP A 60 15.71 2.99 16.17
CA ASP A 60 17.16 3.11 16.14
C ASP A 60 17.61 4.34 15.32
N LYS A 61 16.91 4.62 14.20
CA LYS A 61 17.19 5.80 13.38
C LYS A 61 16.94 7.09 14.14
N LEU A 62 15.83 7.20 14.86
CA LEU A 62 15.50 8.37 15.66
C LEU A 62 16.48 8.57 16.81
N ALA A 63 16.87 7.50 17.50
CA ALA A 63 17.88 7.54 18.55
C ALA A 63 19.26 7.98 18.02
N GLN A 64 19.63 7.56 16.80
CA GLN A 64 20.85 8.03 16.15
C GLN A 64 20.79 9.54 15.87
N ILE A 65 19.67 10.03 15.33
CA ILE A 65 19.49 11.45 15.00
C ILE A 65 19.55 12.32 16.27
N GLU A 66 18.87 11.90 17.34
CA GLU A 66 18.91 12.58 18.64
C GLU A 66 20.34 12.69 19.18
N LYS A 67 21.14 11.61 19.10
CA LYS A 67 22.56 11.63 19.53
C LYS A 67 23.42 12.56 18.69
N GLN A 68 23.12 12.71 17.41
CA GLN A 68 23.91 13.50 16.46
C GLN A 68 23.49 14.97 16.40
N SER A 69 22.35 15.34 17.00
CA SER A 69 21.77 16.67 16.87
C SER A 69 21.46 17.27 18.24
N ASN A 70 22.01 18.45 18.51
CA ASN A 70 21.65 19.25 19.69
C ASN A 70 20.29 19.97 19.55
N ARG A 71 19.52 19.66 18.51
CA ARG A 71 18.23 20.30 18.17
C ARG A 71 17.05 19.34 18.22
N VAL A 72 17.33 18.04 18.24
CA VAL A 72 16.31 16.99 18.14
C VAL A 72 16.19 16.30 19.49
N LYS A 73 14.96 16.14 19.96
CA LYS A 73 14.62 15.34 21.12
C LYS A 73 13.54 14.33 20.75
N VAL A 74 13.71 13.08 21.14
CA VAL A 74 12.78 11.99 20.83
C VAL A 74 12.17 11.46 22.13
N GLU A 75 10.86 11.35 22.17
CA GLU A 75 10.13 10.83 23.33
C GLU A 75 9.11 9.77 22.88
N VAL A 76 8.91 8.74 23.69
CA VAL A 76 7.79 7.81 23.51
C VAL A 76 6.64 8.27 24.40
N LYS A 77 5.52 8.68 23.80
CA LYS A 77 4.34 9.18 24.56
C LYS A 77 3.24 8.13 24.76
N GLY A 78 3.41 6.93 24.21
CA GLY A 78 2.43 5.86 24.35
C GLY A 78 2.75 4.68 23.43
N GLN A 79 1.76 3.82 23.29
CA GLN A 79 1.79 2.66 22.40
C GLN A 79 0.52 2.63 21.56
N SER A 80 0.61 2.16 20.32
CA SER A 80 -0.54 1.88 19.47
C SER A 80 -1.37 0.72 20.02
N SER A 81 -2.54 0.47 19.42
CA SER A 81 -3.36 -0.71 19.73
C SER A 81 -2.66 -2.05 19.46
N THR A 82 -1.61 -2.05 18.63
CA THR A 82 -0.79 -3.21 18.30
C THR A 82 0.48 -3.31 19.14
N GLY A 83 0.68 -2.42 20.13
CA GLY A 83 1.84 -2.41 21.01
C GLY A 83 3.08 -1.72 20.45
N GLN A 84 2.96 -1.00 19.33
CA GLN A 84 4.08 -0.27 18.74
C GLN A 84 4.27 1.10 19.42
N PRO A 85 5.51 1.53 19.70
CA PRO A 85 5.76 2.82 20.34
C PRO A 85 5.31 4.00 19.48
N LEU A 86 4.68 5.00 20.10
CA LEU A 86 4.33 6.26 19.48
C LEU A 86 5.41 7.31 19.80
N TYR A 87 6.25 7.59 18.80
CA TYR A 87 7.34 8.54 18.90
C TYR A 87 6.85 9.98 18.67
N VAL A 88 7.29 10.88 19.54
CA VAL A 88 7.17 12.33 19.39
C VAL A 88 8.56 12.89 19.21
N VAL A 89 8.79 13.53 18.07
CA VAL A 89 10.06 14.16 17.72
C VAL A 89 9.90 15.66 17.83
N THR A 90 10.66 16.28 18.71
CA THR A 90 10.70 17.73 18.88
C THR A 90 11.96 18.26 18.20
N ILE A 91 11.79 19.23 17.30
CA ILE A 91 12.90 19.94 16.65
C ILE A 91 12.84 21.40 17.09
N ALA A 92 13.87 21.86 17.79
CA ALA A 92 13.94 23.22 18.32
C ALA A 92 15.32 23.85 18.08
N ALA A 93 15.45 25.15 18.34
CA ALA A 93 16.78 25.75 18.46
C ALA A 93 17.45 25.21 19.75
N PRO A 94 18.79 25.05 19.78
CA PRO A 94 19.47 24.38 20.91
C PRO A 94 19.14 24.98 22.29
N ASP A 95 18.91 26.29 22.32
CA ASP A 95 18.60 27.14 23.46
C ASP A 95 17.11 27.15 23.88
N THR A 96 16.21 26.55 23.10
CA THR A 96 14.74 26.65 23.31
C THR A 96 14.06 25.33 23.67
N GLN A 97 14.81 24.21 23.74
CA GLN A 97 14.26 22.86 23.96
C GLN A 97 13.45 22.68 25.26
N ALA A 98 13.68 23.51 26.28
CA ALA A 98 12.90 23.46 27.53
C ALA A 98 11.45 23.98 27.36
N SER A 99 11.18 24.83 26.35
CA SER A 99 9.88 25.50 26.18
C SER A 99 8.85 24.64 25.42
N SER A 100 9.30 23.77 24.51
CA SER A 100 8.44 22.97 23.62
C SER A 100 7.79 21.74 24.28
N ALA A 101 8.16 21.37 25.51
CA ALA A 101 7.56 20.26 26.26
C ALA A 101 6.10 20.51 26.70
N ARG A 102 5.54 21.70 26.44
CA ARG A 102 4.22 22.14 26.93
C ARG A 102 3.05 21.88 25.99
N PHE A 103 3.26 21.43 24.76
CA PHE A 103 2.14 21.03 23.91
C PHE A 103 1.72 19.59 24.24
N ARG A 104 0.79 19.48 25.18
CA ARG A 104 0.02 18.26 25.47
C ARG A 104 -1.37 18.45 24.86
N LEU A 105 -1.76 17.56 23.95
CA LEU A 105 -3.14 17.41 23.48
C LEU A 105 -4.03 16.83 24.59
#